data_AF-A0A7C2VEA6-F1
#
_entry.id   AF-A0A7C2VEA6-F1
#
_cell.length_a   1.000
_cell.length_b   1.000
_cell.length_c   1.000
_cell.angle_alpha   90.00
_cell.angle_beta   90.00
_cell.angle_gamma   90.00
#
_symmetry.space_group_name_H-M   'P 1'
#
loop_
_entity.id
_entity.type
_entity.pdbx_description
1 polymer ?
#
loop_
_entity_poly.entity_id
_entity_poly.type
_entity_poly.pdbx_seq_one_letter_code
_entity_poly.pdbx_strand_id
1 'polypeptide(L)'
;IRPPGALAEEEFLKRCIKCGQCMRLCPTNVIQPSGIEAGLENLWTPVLNNRIGSSGCQLNCTACGQICPTSAIRPITLAEKLGTDAFSDAGPIKLGTAFFDRNRCLPWAMDKPCIVCQENCPLSPKAIYTREYFSTVRDGIFTVKKATNKKIETIEKTITPDKFATGDYYCVSKGEKIGKIVANTANTLIISTDKRFGKIPAAGGKIEVQVRLQRPYVDIEKCTGCGICEHECPVSGRRAIRVSAEGETRNADRALLLKR
;
A
#
# COMPACT_ATOMS: atom_id res chain seq x y z
N ILE A 1 -0.14 5.06 16.99
CA ILE A 1 0.35 6.34 16.44
C ILE A 1 -0.49 7.47 17.01
N ARG A 2 0.12 8.63 17.30
CA ARG A 2 -0.59 9.82 17.82
C ARG A 2 -0.93 10.82 16.71
N PRO A 3 -1.92 11.71 16.93
CA PRO A 3 -2.23 12.79 16.00
C PRO A 3 -1.05 13.74 15.73
N PRO A 4 -1.04 14.45 14.59
CA PRO A 4 -0.01 15.45 14.31
C PRO A 4 0.00 16.54 15.38
N GLY A 5 1.19 16.96 15.80
CA GLY A 5 1.39 17.91 16.89
C GLY A 5 1.35 17.31 18.29
N ALA A 6 1.11 16.01 18.46
CA ALA A 6 1.25 15.37 19.76
C ALA A 6 2.68 15.48 20.29
N LEU A 7 2.82 15.84 21.57
CA LEU A 7 4.10 15.87 22.27
C LEU A 7 4.72 14.47 22.40
N ALA A 8 5.98 14.41 22.82
CA ALA A 8 6.63 13.17 23.24
C ALA A 8 5.77 12.43 24.28
N GLU A 9 5.83 11.10 24.31
CA GLU A 9 4.83 10.28 25.01
C GLU A 9 4.66 10.66 26.49
N GLU A 10 5.76 10.88 27.21
CA GLU A 10 5.72 11.24 28.63
C GLU A 10 5.02 12.58 28.87
N GLU A 11 5.40 13.62 28.12
CA GLU A 11 4.79 14.96 28.22
C GLU A 11 3.34 14.97 27.73
N PHE A 12 3.05 14.18 26.71
CA PHE A 12 1.70 13.99 26.22
C PHE A 12 0.78 13.42 27.31
N LEU A 13 1.23 12.37 28.01
CA LEU A 13 0.44 11.73 29.06
C LEU A 13 0.21 12.65 30.27
N LYS A 14 1.21 13.45 30.66
CA LYS A 14 1.07 14.45 31.73
C LYS A 14 0.03 15.53 31.42
N ARG A 15 -0.13 15.91 30.14
CA ARG A 15 -1.01 17.01 29.72
C ARG A 15 -2.37 16.55 29.22
N CYS A 16 -2.50 15.32 28.74
CA CYS A 16 -3.75 14.85 28.15
C CYS A 16 -4.81 14.58 29.22
N ILE A 17 -5.80 15.46 29.32
CA ILE A 17 -6.94 15.30 30.22
C ILE A 17 -8.06 14.39 29.65
N LYS A 18 -7.78 13.66 28.56
CA LYS A 18 -8.69 12.65 27.96
C LYS A 18 -10.09 13.21 27.59
N CYS A 19 -10.19 14.50 27.25
CA CYS A 19 -11.46 15.19 27.00
C CYS A 19 -12.16 14.85 25.66
N GLY A 20 -11.51 14.10 24.76
CA GLY A 20 -12.11 13.65 23.49
C GLY A 20 -12.34 14.71 22.41
N GLN A 21 -12.01 15.99 22.63
CA GLN A 21 -12.31 17.06 21.66
C GLN A 21 -11.61 16.86 20.30
N CYS A 22 -10.36 16.37 20.31
CA CYS A 22 -9.65 16.03 19.07
C CYS A 22 -10.29 14.87 18.30
N MET A 23 -10.94 13.92 18.99
CA MET A 23 -11.68 12.82 18.36
C MET A 23 -12.95 13.38 17.70
N ARG A 24 -13.72 14.19 18.42
CA ARG A 24 -14.99 14.77 17.96
C ARG A 24 -14.83 15.67 16.73
N LEU A 25 -13.76 16.47 16.69
CA LEU A 25 -13.52 17.40 15.59
C LEU A 25 -12.91 16.72 14.35
N CYS A 26 -12.38 15.50 14.48
CA CYS A 26 -11.67 14.83 13.39
C CYS A 26 -12.61 14.56 12.20
N PRO A 27 -12.40 15.18 11.03
CA PRO A 27 -13.34 15.08 9.91
C PRO A 27 -13.37 13.67 9.30
N THR A 28 -12.27 12.91 9.42
CA THR A 28 -12.20 11.52 8.96
C THR A 28 -12.53 10.52 10.07
N ASN A 29 -12.82 10.97 11.29
CA ASN A 29 -13.02 10.10 12.44
C ASN A 29 -11.87 9.08 12.64
N VAL A 30 -10.65 9.38 12.20
CA VAL A 30 -9.49 8.46 12.32
C VAL A 30 -8.92 8.45 13.74
N ILE A 31 -9.14 9.52 14.50
CA ILE A 31 -8.67 9.61 15.90
C ILE A 31 -9.70 8.92 16.80
N GLN A 32 -9.28 7.83 17.42
CA GLN A 32 -10.10 6.97 18.28
C GLN A 32 -9.49 6.89 19.69
N PRO A 33 -10.29 6.57 20.72
CA PRO A 33 -9.76 6.31 22.05
C PRO A 33 -8.91 5.03 22.04
N SER A 34 -7.73 5.10 22.66
CA SER A 34 -6.91 3.91 22.90
C SER A 34 -7.55 3.00 23.95
N GLY A 35 -7.44 1.70 23.74
CA GLY A 35 -7.78 0.68 24.74
C GLY A 35 -6.66 0.48 25.77
N ILE A 36 -6.76 -0.63 26.50
CA ILE A 36 -5.83 -1.02 27.57
C ILE A 36 -4.56 -1.72 27.05
N GLU A 37 -4.52 -2.07 25.76
CA GLU A 37 -3.39 -2.81 25.15
C GLU A 37 -2.08 -2.03 25.19
N ALA A 38 -2.16 -0.69 25.26
CA ALA A 38 -1.01 0.20 25.39
C ALA A 38 -0.70 0.59 26.85
N GLY A 39 -1.31 -0.08 27.84
CA GLY A 39 -1.17 0.23 29.26
C GLY A 39 -2.28 1.14 29.80
N LEU A 40 -2.46 1.12 31.13
CA LEU A 40 -3.59 1.79 31.80
C LEU A 40 -3.52 3.33 31.65
N GLU A 41 -2.31 3.90 31.67
CA GLU A 41 -2.07 5.33 31.42
C GLU A 41 -2.64 5.79 30.06
N ASN A 42 -2.52 4.92 29.06
CA ASN A 42 -2.96 5.17 27.70
C ASN A 42 -4.46 5.01 27.49
N LEU A 43 -5.19 4.45 28.45
CA LEU A 43 -6.63 4.27 28.33
C LEU A 43 -7.31 5.61 28.01
N TRP A 44 -8.15 5.61 26.97
CA TRP A 44 -8.93 6.76 26.50
C TRP A 44 -8.13 7.93 25.90
N THR A 45 -6.82 7.78 25.75
CA THR A 45 -6.01 8.79 25.05
C THR A 45 -6.20 8.69 23.53
N PRO A 46 -6.11 9.79 22.76
CA PRO A 46 -6.33 9.78 21.32
C PRO A 46 -5.22 9.07 20.54
N VAL A 47 -5.59 8.10 19.72
CA VAL A 47 -4.70 7.38 18.79
C VAL A 47 -5.30 7.35 17.39
N LEU A 48 -4.46 7.29 16.36
CA LEU A 48 -4.92 7.04 15.00
C LEU A 48 -5.29 5.56 14.85
N ASN A 49 -6.54 5.32 14.46
CA ASN A 49 -7.03 4.02 14.04
C ASN A 49 -7.47 4.11 12.57
N ASN A 50 -6.54 3.77 11.67
CA ASN A 50 -6.73 3.83 10.22
C ASN A 50 -7.79 2.86 9.69
N ARG A 51 -8.35 1.99 10.53
CA ARG A 51 -9.40 1.04 10.14
C ARG A 51 -10.81 1.57 10.37
N ILE A 52 -11.01 2.43 11.35
CA ILE A 52 -12.35 2.89 11.78
C ILE A 52 -12.77 4.16 11.06
N GLY A 53 -11.84 5.09 10.86
CA GLY A 53 -12.14 6.36 10.18
C GLY A 53 -12.65 6.16 8.75
N SER A 54 -13.19 7.20 8.14
CA SER A 54 -13.54 7.23 6.71
C SER A 54 -12.31 7.37 5.79
N SER A 55 -11.14 7.60 6.38
CA SER A 55 -9.83 7.66 5.71
C SER A 55 -8.72 7.65 6.77
N GLY A 56 -7.47 7.85 6.35
CA GLY A 56 -6.36 8.18 7.24
C GLY A 56 -6.38 9.63 7.75
N CYS A 57 -5.26 10.09 8.31
CA CYS A 57 -5.02 11.49 8.63
C CYS A 57 -4.80 12.30 7.34
N GLN A 58 -5.69 13.24 7.06
CA GLN A 58 -5.62 14.08 5.85
C GLN A 58 -4.41 15.01 5.89
N LEU A 59 -3.69 15.15 4.77
CA LEU A 59 -2.50 16.01 4.69
C LEU A 59 -2.85 17.48 5.00
N ASN A 60 -3.92 17.99 4.41
CA ASN A 60 -4.33 19.40 4.50
C ASN A 60 -5.20 19.71 5.74
N CYS A 61 -4.93 19.08 6.89
CA CYS A 61 -5.72 19.24 8.11
C CYS A 61 -4.85 19.33 9.36
N THR A 62 -5.09 20.32 10.22
CA THR A 62 -4.40 20.52 11.51
C THR A 62 -5.37 20.68 12.69
N ALA A 63 -6.65 20.37 12.48
CA ALA A 63 -7.74 20.68 13.41
C ALA A 63 -7.54 20.13 14.84
N CYS A 64 -6.98 18.93 15.00
CA CYS A 64 -6.77 18.31 16.31
C CYS A 64 -5.87 19.13 17.26
N GLY A 65 -4.87 19.83 16.72
CA GLY A 65 -3.98 20.69 17.51
C GLY A 65 -4.61 22.03 17.86
N GLN A 66 -5.55 22.50 17.04
CA GLN A 66 -6.23 23.79 17.26
C GLN A 66 -7.30 23.71 18.36
N ILE A 67 -7.85 22.52 18.64
CA ILE A 67 -8.91 22.32 19.64
C ILE A 67 -8.40 21.78 20.99
N CYS A 68 -7.12 21.41 21.10
CA CYS A 68 -6.61 20.77 22.31
C CYS A 68 -6.43 21.81 23.44
N PRO A 69 -7.21 21.74 24.54
CA PRO A 69 -7.21 22.79 25.57
C PRO A 69 -5.93 22.80 26.43
N THR A 70 -5.21 21.68 26.49
CA THR A 70 -3.99 21.52 27.30
C THR A 70 -2.71 21.53 26.47
N SER A 71 -2.84 21.71 25.16
CA SER A 71 -1.74 21.59 24.19
C SER A 71 -0.95 20.28 24.30
N ALA A 72 -1.57 19.20 24.78
CA ALA A 72 -1.03 17.84 24.66
C ALA A 72 -0.82 17.47 23.18
N ILE A 73 -1.73 17.96 22.32
CA ILE A 73 -1.53 18.09 20.89
C ILE A 73 -1.36 19.60 20.64
N ARG A 74 -0.14 20.04 20.36
CA ARG A 74 0.15 21.46 20.15
C ARG A 74 -0.47 21.95 18.83
N PRO A 75 -0.89 23.21 18.74
CA PRO A 75 -1.28 23.80 17.47
C PRO A 75 -0.10 23.81 16.51
N ILE A 76 -0.37 23.44 15.26
CA ILE A 76 0.60 23.42 14.17
C ILE A 76 -0.02 24.09 12.94
N THR A 77 0.84 24.68 12.10
CA THR A 77 0.42 25.22 10.81
C THR A 77 0.40 24.11 9.75
N LEU A 78 -0.25 24.37 8.60
CA LEU A 78 -0.17 23.46 7.46
C LEU A 78 1.25 23.38 6.90
N ALA A 79 1.95 24.53 6.82
CA ALA A 79 3.34 24.58 6.38
C ALA A 79 4.24 23.72 7.26
N GLU A 80 4.06 23.79 8.59
CA GLU A 80 4.80 22.93 9.52
C GLU A 80 4.47 21.45 9.34
N LYS A 81 3.19 21.11 9.21
CA LYS A 81 2.76 19.72 9.02
C LYS A 81 3.37 19.11 7.76
N LEU A 82 3.39 19.88 6.67
CA LEU A 82 3.86 19.45 5.35
C LEU A 82 5.37 19.64 5.18
N GLY A 83 6.03 20.39 6.06
CA GLY A 83 7.44 20.72 5.91
C GLY A 83 7.70 21.65 4.73
N THR A 84 6.84 22.66 4.53
CA THR A 84 6.98 23.66 3.47
C THR A 84 7.36 25.02 4.04
N ASP A 85 7.73 25.95 3.17
CA ASP A 85 8.05 27.33 3.52
C ASP A 85 9.16 27.39 4.58
N ALA A 86 8.92 28.06 5.71
CA ALA A 86 9.85 28.17 6.83
C ALA A 86 10.22 26.82 7.49
N PHE A 87 9.52 25.73 7.16
CA PHE A 87 9.76 24.39 7.69
C PHE A 87 10.43 23.44 6.69
N SER A 88 10.88 23.95 5.53
CA SER A 88 11.51 23.14 4.47
C SER A 88 12.75 22.39 4.95
N ASP A 89 13.56 23.01 5.83
CA ASP A 89 14.77 22.40 6.39
C ASP A 89 14.47 21.27 7.40
N ALA A 90 13.37 21.40 8.15
CA ALA A 90 12.95 20.41 9.14
C ALA A 90 12.21 19.22 8.49
N GLY A 91 11.57 19.44 7.34
CA GLY A 91 10.73 18.47 6.66
C GLY A 91 9.37 18.27 7.32
N PRO A 92 8.52 17.38 6.75
CA PRO A 92 7.17 17.16 7.24
C PRO A 92 7.14 16.49 8.62
N ILE A 93 6.09 16.76 9.39
CA ILE A 93 5.81 16.01 10.62
C ILE A 93 5.47 14.56 10.25
N LYS A 94 6.36 13.63 10.62
CA LYS A 94 6.15 12.20 10.51
C LYS A 94 5.37 11.69 11.72
N LEU A 95 4.21 11.10 11.47
CA LEU A 95 3.42 10.38 12.47
C LEU A 95 3.94 8.97 12.70
N GLY A 96 4.72 8.45 11.76
CA GLY A 96 5.22 7.09 11.73
C GLY A 96 5.50 6.63 10.30
N THR A 97 5.69 5.32 10.14
CA THR A 97 6.05 4.71 8.85
C THR A 97 5.14 3.53 8.52
N ALA A 98 4.78 3.41 7.24
CA ALA A 98 3.98 2.31 6.73
C ALA A 98 4.85 1.11 6.35
N PHE A 99 4.40 -0.10 6.69
CA PHE A 99 5.11 -1.35 6.42
C PHE A 99 4.17 -2.38 5.78
N PHE A 100 4.68 -3.10 4.77
CA PHE A 100 3.98 -4.20 4.14
C PHE A 100 4.21 -5.52 4.88
N ASP A 101 3.13 -6.21 5.22
CA ASP A 101 3.13 -7.64 5.48
C ASP A 101 3.10 -8.38 4.12
N ARG A 102 4.28 -8.86 3.70
CA ARG A 102 4.44 -9.55 2.41
C ARG A 102 3.66 -10.86 2.33
N ASN A 103 3.31 -11.46 3.46
CA ASN A 103 2.52 -12.69 3.51
C ASN A 103 1.01 -12.43 3.36
N ARG A 104 0.58 -11.16 3.40
CA ARG A 104 -0.82 -10.75 3.20
C ARG A 104 -1.03 -9.91 1.96
N CYS A 105 -0.01 -9.19 1.50
CA CYS A 105 -0.11 -8.28 0.36
C CYS A 105 -0.41 -9.06 -0.93
N LEU A 106 -1.48 -8.68 -1.64
CA LEU A 106 -1.99 -9.44 -2.78
C LEU A 106 -0.93 -9.70 -3.88
N PRO A 107 -0.11 -8.71 -4.30
CA PRO A 107 0.94 -8.94 -5.30
C PRO A 107 2.17 -9.70 -4.77
N TRP A 108 2.32 -9.84 -3.44
CA TRP A 108 3.43 -10.56 -2.83
C TRP A 108 3.08 -12.00 -2.46
N ALA A 109 1.91 -12.22 -1.86
CA ALA A 109 1.50 -13.50 -1.30
C ALA A 109 0.61 -14.35 -2.22
N MET A 110 -0.18 -13.70 -3.08
CA MET A 110 -1.24 -14.39 -3.85
C MET A 110 -1.10 -14.23 -5.36
N ASP A 111 -0.03 -13.57 -5.83
CA ASP A 111 0.16 -13.22 -7.23
C ASP A 111 -1.08 -12.57 -7.88
N LYS A 112 -1.76 -11.71 -7.11
CA LYS A 112 -2.94 -10.96 -7.57
C LYS A 112 -2.56 -9.50 -7.83
N PRO A 113 -2.84 -8.93 -9.02
CA PRO A 113 -2.59 -7.52 -9.32
C PRO A 113 -3.33 -6.60 -8.34
N CYS A 114 -2.62 -5.64 -7.73
CA CYS A 114 -3.19 -4.65 -6.83
C CYS A 114 -2.25 -3.45 -6.70
N ILE A 115 -2.76 -2.24 -6.91
CA ILE A 115 -2.01 -0.98 -6.82
C ILE A 115 -2.64 0.06 -5.89
N VAL A 116 -3.70 -0.31 -5.17
CA VAL A 116 -4.54 0.62 -4.37
C VAL A 116 -3.72 1.51 -3.43
N CYS A 117 -2.75 0.93 -2.70
CA CYS A 117 -1.92 1.69 -1.77
C CYS A 117 -1.03 2.75 -2.46
N GLN A 118 -0.53 2.45 -3.66
CA GLN A 118 0.25 3.40 -4.44
C GLN A 118 -0.65 4.46 -5.06
N GLU A 119 -1.83 4.08 -5.56
CA GLU A 119 -2.78 5.04 -6.13
C GLU A 119 -3.29 6.06 -5.10
N ASN A 120 -3.65 5.58 -3.91
CA ASN A 120 -4.20 6.41 -2.85
C ASN A 120 -3.14 7.10 -1.96
N CYS A 121 -1.84 6.97 -2.27
CA CYS A 121 -0.82 7.72 -1.55
C CYS A 121 -0.97 9.22 -1.85
N PRO A 122 -1.26 10.08 -0.85
CA PRO A 122 -1.59 11.49 -1.08
C PRO A 122 -0.35 12.39 -1.27
N LEU A 123 0.85 11.85 -1.10
CA LEU A 123 2.09 12.61 -1.13
C LEU A 123 2.55 12.87 -2.57
N SER A 124 3.20 14.02 -2.78
CA SER A 124 3.82 14.40 -4.05
C SER A 124 5.26 14.81 -3.80
N PRO A 125 6.28 14.02 -4.18
CA PRO A 125 6.19 12.68 -4.78
C PRO A 125 5.60 11.60 -3.84
N LYS A 126 4.97 10.57 -4.42
CA LYS A 126 4.37 9.46 -3.67
C LYS A 126 5.41 8.72 -2.83
N ALA A 127 5.07 8.40 -1.59
CA ALA A 127 5.91 7.57 -0.72
C ALA A 127 5.81 6.08 -1.03
N ILE A 128 4.79 5.65 -1.77
CA ILE A 128 4.65 4.25 -2.19
C ILE A 128 4.92 4.17 -3.69
N TYR A 129 5.84 3.29 -4.07
CA TYR A 129 6.18 3.02 -5.47
C TYR A 129 6.08 1.53 -5.75
N THR A 130 6.02 1.15 -7.02
CA THR A 130 5.91 -0.25 -7.44
C THR A 130 7.11 -0.67 -8.27
N ARG A 131 7.44 -1.97 -8.21
CA ARG A 131 8.39 -2.62 -9.12
C ARG A 131 7.66 -3.72 -9.89
N GLU A 132 7.93 -3.81 -11.19
CA GLU A 132 7.36 -4.88 -12.00
C GLU A 132 7.97 -6.23 -11.63
N TYR A 133 7.12 -7.24 -11.53
CA TYR A 133 7.49 -8.62 -11.30
C TYR A 133 6.58 -9.52 -12.12
N PHE A 134 7.15 -10.51 -12.80
CA PHE A 134 6.40 -11.48 -13.58
C PHE A 134 6.46 -12.82 -12.85
N SER A 135 5.29 -13.39 -12.53
CA SER A 135 5.16 -14.68 -11.86
C SER A 135 4.45 -15.65 -12.77
N THR A 136 4.99 -16.86 -12.95
CA THR A 136 4.26 -17.93 -13.66
C THR A 136 3.09 -18.37 -12.79
N VAL A 137 1.87 -18.34 -13.34
CA VAL A 137 0.68 -18.72 -12.58
C VAL A 137 0.74 -20.21 -12.25
N ARG A 138 0.15 -20.59 -11.11
CA ARG A 138 0.02 -22.00 -10.75
C ARG A 138 -0.72 -22.76 -11.86
N ASP A 139 -0.15 -23.88 -12.28
CA ASP A 139 -0.64 -24.71 -13.40
C ASP A 139 -0.70 -23.95 -14.75
N GLY A 140 0.12 -22.90 -14.88
CA GLY A 140 0.17 -22.03 -16.06
C GLY A 140 1.06 -22.51 -17.19
N ILE A 141 1.57 -23.74 -17.13
CA ILE A 141 2.44 -24.31 -18.15
C ILE A 141 1.59 -25.18 -19.07
N PHE A 142 1.54 -24.81 -20.34
CA PHE A 142 0.72 -25.51 -21.34
C PHE A 142 1.56 -25.97 -22.53
N THR A 143 1.13 -27.05 -23.15
CA THR A 143 1.76 -27.58 -24.36
C THR A 143 1.03 -27.06 -25.58
N VAL A 144 1.77 -26.49 -26.53
CA VAL A 144 1.22 -25.92 -27.76
C VAL A 144 0.83 -27.03 -28.70
N LYS A 145 -0.47 -27.15 -29.01
CA LYS A 145 -0.98 -28.00 -30.10
C LYS A 145 -0.75 -27.32 -31.44
N LYS A 146 -1.14 -26.05 -31.54
CA LYS A 146 -1.03 -25.23 -32.75
C LYS A 146 -0.92 -23.77 -32.34
N ALA A 147 0.00 -23.03 -32.95
CA ALA A 147 0.14 -21.60 -32.68
C ALA A 147 0.16 -20.80 -33.98
N THR A 148 -0.40 -19.59 -33.89
CA THR A 148 -0.42 -18.55 -34.92
C THR A 148 -0.08 -17.21 -34.27
N ASN A 149 0.08 -16.14 -35.04
CA ASN A 149 0.45 -14.81 -34.53
C ASN A 149 -0.55 -14.22 -33.50
N LYS A 150 -1.80 -14.72 -33.47
CA LYS A 150 -2.86 -14.20 -32.59
C LYS A 150 -3.44 -15.24 -31.63
N LYS A 151 -3.26 -16.53 -31.94
CA LYS A 151 -4.01 -17.61 -31.29
C LYS A 151 -3.08 -18.77 -31.01
N ILE A 152 -3.09 -19.23 -29.77
CA ILE A 152 -2.37 -20.43 -29.32
C ILE A 152 -3.40 -21.44 -28.83
N GLU A 153 -3.45 -22.60 -29.47
CA GLU A 153 -4.25 -23.75 -29.05
C GLU A 153 -3.39 -24.68 -28.21
N THR A 154 -3.88 -25.03 -27.03
CA THR A 154 -3.22 -25.90 -26.06
C THR A 154 -3.74 -27.33 -26.16
N ILE A 155 -2.92 -28.30 -25.76
CA ILE A 155 -3.33 -29.71 -25.71
C ILE A 155 -4.31 -29.93 -24.54
N GLU A 156 -4.08 -29.25 -23.43
CA GLU A 156 -4.85 -29.34 -22.20
C GLU A 156 -6.23 -28.65 -22.35
N LYS A 157 -7.29 -29.23 -21.74
CA LYS A 157 -8.68 -28.71 -21.74
C LYS A 157 -9.12 -28.29 -20.34
N THR A 158 -8.36 -27.43 -19.69
CA THR A 158 -8.56 -27.14 -18.26
C THR A 158 -8.52 -25.66 -17.92
N ILE A 159 -8.44 -24.78 -18.92
CA ILE A 159 -8.39 -23.34 -18.66
C ILE A 159 -9.81 -22.85 -18.38
N THR A 160 -10.05 -22.20 -17.24
CA THR A 160 -11.34 -21.53 -17.01
C THR A 160 -11.50 -20.38 -18.02
N PRO A 161 -12.59 -20.33 -18.81
CA PRO A 161 -12.83 -19.24 -19.76
C PRO A 161 -12.69 -17.86 -19.10
N ASP A 162 -12.09 -16.91 -19.82
CA ASP A 162 -11.86 -15.51 -19.43
C ASP A 162 -11.00 -15.24 -18.18
N LYS A 163 -10.51 -16.29 -17.50
CA LYS A 163 -9.63 -16.18 -16.33
C LYS A 163 -8.40 -15.31 -16.56
N PHE A 164 -7.85 -15.30 -17.77
CA PHE A 164 -6.63 -14.57 -18.13
C PHE A 164 -6.90 -13.31 -18.97
N ALA A 165 -8.17 -12.94 -19.17
CA ALA A 165 -8.59 -11.80 -19.99
C ALA A 165 -8.57 -10.45 -19.24
N THR A 166 -8.01 -10.39 -18.02
CA THR A 166 -7.99 -9.16 -17.20
C THR A 166 -6.96 -8.12 -17.67
N GLY A 167 -6.06 -8.52 -18.56
CA GLY A 167 -5.03 -7.64 -19.12
C GLY A 167 -3.69 -7.63 -18.36
N ASP A 168 -3.56 -8.39 -17.27
CA ASP A 168 -2.28 -8.50 -16.55
C ASP A 168 -1.49 -9.76 -16.93
N TYR A 169 -2.07 -10.65 -17.75
CA TYR A 169 -1.45 -11.92 -18.11
C TYR A 169 -0.72 -11.86 -19.45
N TYR A 170 0.40 -12.56 -19.51
CA TYR A 170 1.28 -12.65 -20.67
C TYR A 170 1.59 -14.11 -20.96
N CYS A 171 1.70 -14.44 -22.24
CA CYS A 171 2.23 -15.72 -22.69
C CYS A 171 3.73 -15.59 -22.90
N VAL A 172 4.51 -16.51 -22.32
CA VAL A 172 5.98 -16.52 -22.37
C VAL A 172 6.44 -17.89 -22.89
N SER A 173 7.47 -17.92 -23.72
CA SER A 173 8.10 -19.15 -24.20
C SER A 173 9.61 -18.99 -24.14
N LYS A 174 10.30 -19.96 -23.54
CA LYS A 174 11.77 -19.96 -23.38
C LYS A 174 12.31 -18.62 -22.81
N GLY A 175 11.57 -18.00 -21.89
CA GLY A 175 11.94 -16.72 -21.28
C GLY A 175 11.58 -15.47 -22.08
N GLU A 176 11.10 -15.60 -23.32
CA GLU A 176 10.67 -14.47 -24.14
C GLU A 176 9.15 -14.27 -24.07
N LYS A 177 8.70 -13.01 -23.86
CA LYS A 177 7.28 -12.66 -23.90
C LYS A 177 6.76 -12.72 -25.33
N ILE A 178 5.78 -13.58 -25.59
CA ILE A 178 5.14 -13.78 -26.91
C ILE A 178 3.94 -12.84 -27.12
N GLY A 179 3.28 -12.44 -26.04
CA GLY A 179 2.16 -11.50 -26.14
C GLY A 179 1.37 -11.35 -24.86
N LYS A 180 0.63 -10.26 -24.74
CA LYS A 180 -0.37 -10.08 -23.68
C LYS A 180 -1.60 -10.92 -24.01
N ILE A 181 -2.14 -11.64 -23.04
CA ILE A 181 -3.37 -12.42 -23.21
C ILE A 181 -4.56 -11.46 -23.16
N VAL A 182 -5.37 -11.48 -24.22
CA VAL A 182 -6.54 -10.61 -24.38
C VAL A 182 -7.82 -11.37 -24.07
N ALA A 183 -7.87 -12.65 -24.42
CA ALA A 183 -9.00 -13.53 -24.14
C ALA A 183 -8.54 -14.98 -24.06
N ASN A 184 -9.31 -15.83 -23.40
CA ASN A 184 -9.03 -17.26 -23.36
C ASN A 184 -10.31 -18.10 -23.28
N THR A 185 -10.29 -19.25 -23.96
CA THR A 185 -11.31 -20.30 -23.84
C THR A 185 -10.75 -21.49 -23.04
N ALA A 186 -11.44 -22.64 -23.05
CA ALA A 186 -11.00 -23.86 -22.37
C ALA A 186 -9.66 -24.43 -22.84
N ASN A 187 -9.26 -24.14 -24.08
CA ASN A 187 -8.08 -24.72 -24.74
C ASN A 187 -7.37 -23.75 -25.69
N THR A 188 -7.71 -22.46 -25.61
CA THR A 188 -7.18 -21.45 -26.52
C THR A 188 -6.81 -20.19 -25.74
N LEU A 189 -5.64 -19.64 -26.03
CA LEU A 189 -5.20 -18.31 -25.61
C LEU A 189 -5.16 -17.38 -26.82
N ILE A 190 -5.81 -16.22 -26.71
CA ILE A 190 -5.75 -15.15 -27.70
C ILE A 190 -4.77 -14.11 -27.18
N ILE A 191 -3.74 -13.82 -27.97
CA ILE A 191 -2.66 -12.90 -27.61
C ILE A 191 -2.66 -11.64 -28.50
N SER A 192 -2.20 -10.53 -27.94
CA SER A 192 -2.05 -9.28 -28.69
C SER A 192 -0.90 -9.37 -29.69
N THR A 193 -1.12 -8.88 -30.92
CA THR A 193 -0.09 -8.77 -31.96
C THR A 193 0.68 -7.47 -31.85
N ASP A 194 1.36 -7.26 -30.74
CA ASP A 194 2.28 -6.13 -30.61
C ASP A 194 3.65 -6.52 -31.17
N LYS A 195 4.31 -5.61 -31.90
CA LYS A 195 5.61 -5.88 -32.55
C LYS A 195 6.76 -6.09 -31.55
N ARG A 196 6.49 -5.85 -30.25
CA ARG A 196 7.47 -5.92 -29.15
C ARG A 196 7.67 -7.32 -28.59
N PHE A 197 6.98 -8.33 -29.13
CA PHE A 197 6.97 -9.68 -28.58
C PHE A 197 7.76 -10.69 -29.44
N GLY A 198 8.27 -11.72 -28.77
CA GLY A 198 9.18 -12.73 -29.31
C GLY A 198 8.53 -13.74 -30.26
N LYS A 199 9.32 -14.73 -30.67
CA LYS A 199 8.89 -15.71 -31.69
C LYS A 199 7.82 -16.65 -31.16
N ILE A 200 6.88 -16.99 -32.05
CA ILE A 200 5.79 -17.92 -31.76
C ILE A 200 6.37 -19.33 -31.57
N PRO A 201 5.94 -20.07 -30.53
CA PRO A 201 6.41 -21.42 -30.28
C PRO A 201 5.93 -22.39 -31.36
N ALA A 202 6.79 -23.33 -31.74
CA ALA A 202 6.41 -24.44 -32.60
C ALA A 202 5.41 -25.38 -31.90
N ALA A 203 4.67 -26.17 -32.68
CA ALA A 203 3.84 -27.25 -32.13
C ALA A 203 4.71 -28.21 -31.28
N GLY A 204 4.18 -28.62 -30.12
CA GLY A 204 4.90 -29.38 -29.10
C GLY A 204 5.76 -28.53 -28.15
N GLY A 205 5.90 -27.22 -28.41
CA GLY A 205 6.58 -26.30 -27.50
C GLY A 205 5.79 -26.08 -26.19
N LYS A 206 6.49 -25.72 -25.12
CA LYS A 206 5.88 -25.31 -23.85
C LYS A 206 5.73 -23.79 -23.80
N ILE A 207 4.59 -23.34 -23.31
CA ILE A 207 4.33 -21.94 -22.96
C ILE A 207 4.03 -21.80 -21.48
N GLU A 208 4.37 -20.65 -20.94
CA GLU A 208 4.09 -20.25 -19.57
C GLU A 208 3.16 -19.03 -19.58
N VAL A 209 2.07 -19.12 -18.84
CA VAL A 209 1.23 -17.97 -18.55
C VAL A 209 1.80 -17.26 -17.32
N GLN A 210 2.27 -16.03 -17.52
CA GLN A 210 2.82 -15.20 -16.46
C GLN A 210 1.89 -14.03 -16.16
N VAL A 211 1.66 -13.75 -14.88
CA VAL A 211 0.97 -12.54 -14.44
C VAL A 211 1.98 -11.42 -14.19
N ARG A 212 1.70 -10.23 -14.71
CA ARG A 212 2.43 -8.99 -14.41
C ARG A 212 1.92 -8.42 -13.09
N LEU A 213 2.81 -8.32 -12.12
CA LEU A 213 2.52 -7.79 -10.80
C LEU A 213 3.29 -6.51 -10.58
N GLN A 214 2.63 -5.53 -9.98
CA GLN A 214 3.25 -4.30 -9.50
C GLN A 214 3.45 -4.43 -7.99
N ARG A 215 4.60 -4.99 -7.58
CA ARG A 215 4.90 -5.22 -6.16
C ARG A 215 5.19 -3.88 -5.47
N PRO A 216 4.44 -3.50 -4.42
CA PRO A 216 4.60 -2.20 -3.80
C PRO A 216 5.71 -2.18 -2.74
N TYR A 217 6.32 -1.00 -2.58
CA TYR A 217 7.38 -0.68 -1.61
C TYR A 217 7.15 0.72 -1.03
N VAL A 218 7.61 0.93 0.21
CA VAL A 218 7.54 2.24 0.88
C VAL A 218 8.92 2.90 0.84
N ASP A 219 8.94 4.15 0.39
CA ASP A 219 10.05 5.09 0.56
C ASP A 219 9.90 5.75 1.96
N ILE A 220 10.76 5.32 2.88
CA ILE A 220 10.74 5.73 4.29
C ILE A 220 11.07 7.22 4.47
N GLU A 221 11.80 7.82 3.54
CA GLU A 221 12.16 9.23 3.63
C GLU A 221 10.95 10.12 3.36
N LYS A 222 10.07 9.68 2.46
CA LYS A 222 8.84 10.40 2.09
C LYS A 222 7.65 10.06 2.96
N CYS A 223 7.58 8.85 3.53
CA CYS A 223 6.41 8.41 4.28
C CYS A 223 6.18 9.29 5.53
N THR A 224 4.98 9.86 5.65
CA THR A 224 4.57 10.67 6.81
C THR A 224 3.70 9.90 7.81
N GLY A 225 3.36 8.64 7.51
CA GLY A 225 2.52 7.83 8.39
C GLY A 225 1.05 8.22 8.43
N CYS A 226 0.52 8.84 7.37
CA CYS A 226 -0.88 9.31 7.31
C CYS A 226 -1.94 8.20 7.43
N GLY A 227 -1.62 6.95 7.09
CA GLY A 227 -2.54 5.82 7.27
C GLY A 227 -3.58 5.58 6.18
N ILE A 228 -3.64 6.42 5.14
CA ILE A 228 -4.61 6.23 4.03
C ILE A 228 -4.39 4.88 3.34
N CYS A 229 -3.14 4.47 3.09
CA CYS A 229 -2.84 3.18 2.48
C CYS A 229 -3.31 1.98 3.33
N GLU A 230 -3.29 2.09 4.66
CA GLU A 230 -3.82 1.07 5.57
C GLU A 230 -5.34 1.03 5.53
N HIS A 231 -5.98 2.19 5.53
CA HIS A 231 -7.44 2.32 5.43
C HIS A 231 -7.98 1.65 4.15
N GLU A 232 -7.41 2.04 3.01
CA GLU A 232 -7.80 1.65 1.66
C GLU A 232 -7.38 0.22 1.29
N CYS A 233 -6.57 -0.44 2.12
CA CYS A 233 -6.07 -1.77 1.81
C CYS A 233 -7.24 -2.77 1.67
N PRO A 234 -7.41 -3.42 0.50
CA PRO A 234 -8.56 -4.29 0.25
C PRO A 234 -8.50 -5.62 1.04
N VAL A 235 -7.37 -5.94 1.65
CA VAL A 235 -7.20 -7.17 2.43
C VAL A 235 -8.05 -7.11 3.70
N SER A 236 -8.95 -8.08 3.86
CA SER A 236 -9.83 -8.22 5.03
C SER A 236 -9.07 -8.69 6.28
N GLY A 237 -9.61 -8.37 7.46
CA GLY A 237 -8.98 -8.67 8.74
C GLY A 237 -7.81 -7.71 9.04
N ARG A 238 -6.59 -8.24 9.16
CA ARG A 238 -5.37 -7.41 9.29
C ARG A 238 -4.95 -6.92 7.91
N ARG A 239 -4.86 -5.60 7.74
CA ARG A 239 -4.43 -4.96 6.49
C ARG A 239 -3.02 -5.41 6.12
N ALA A 240 -2.76 -5.55 4.82
CA ALA A 240 -1.45 -5.94 4.31
C ALA A 240 -0.40 -4.83 4.37
N ILE A 241 -0.83 -3.58 4.54
CA ILE A 241 0.03 -2.45 4.87
C ILE A 241 -0.51 -1.82 6.14
N ARG A 242 0.36 -1.53 7.10
CA ARG A 242 0.01 -0.92 8.38
C ARG A 242 1.00 0.14 8.75
N VAL A 243 0.53 1.19 9.40
CA VAL A 243 1.40 2.25 9.91
C VAL A 243 1.75 1.94 11.36
N SER A 244 3.01 2.14 11.68
CA SER A 244 3.59 1.99 13.02
C SER A 244 4.30 3.29 13.40
N ALA A 245 4.65 3.49 14.67
CA ALA A 245 5.18 4.76 15.16
C ALA A 245 6.69 4.95 14.85
N GLU A 246 7.30 3.97 14.21
CA GLU A 246 8.68 3.96 13.76
C GLU A 246 8.93 5.12 12.79
N GLY A 247 9.96 5.91 13.07
CA GLY A 247 10.32 7.12 12.33
C GLY A 247 9.48 8.36 12.64
N GLU A 248 8.66 8.36 13.71
CA GLU A 248 7.87 9.54 14.09
C GLU A 248 8.74 10.72 14.58
N THR A 249 8.35 11.96 14.24
CA THR A 249 9.11 13.18 14.57
C THR A 249 9.16 13.48 16.08
N ARG A 250 8.17 13.02 16.85
CA ARG A 250 8.03 13.39 18.26
C ARG A 250 8.95 12.63 19.23
N ASN A 251 9.60 11.55 18.78
CA ASN A 251 10.48 10.76 19.62
C ASN A 251 11.70 10.25 18.83
N ALA A 252 12.89 10.76 19.17
CA ALA A 252 14.14 10.39 18.52
C ALA A 252 14.53 8.92 18.73
N ASP A 253 14.06 8.28 19.82
CA ASP A 253 14.35 6.87 20.12
C ASP A 253 13.61 5.91 19.17
N ARG A 254 12.60 6.42 18.44
CA ARG A 254 11.88 5.68 17.41
C ARG A 254 12.51 5.82 16.03
N ALA A 255 13.76 6.25 15.94
CA ALA A 255 14.49 6.29 14.69
C ALA A 255 14.47 4.91 14.00
N LEU A 256 14.05 4.90 12.73
CA LEU A 256 13.87 3.66 11.96
C LEU A 256 15.21 3.06 11.51
N LEU A 257 16.22 3.92 11.33
CA LEU A 257 17.59 3.55 10.96
C LEU A 257 18.53 3.92 12.10
N LEU A 258 19.53 3.07 12.34
CA LEU A 258 20.65 3.42 13.22
C LEU A 258 21.33 4.67 12.67
N LYS A 259 21.56 5.66 13.53
CA LYS A 259 22.36 6.82 13.17
C LYS A 259 23.77 6.32 12.82
N ARG A 260 24.20 6.60 11.59
CA ARG A 260 25.58 6.36 11.15
C ARG A 260 26.53 7.36 11.78
#